data_AF-A0A9W3P6T5-F1
#
_entry.id   AF-A0A9W3P6T5-F1
#
_cell.length_a   1.000
_cell.length_b   1.000
_cell.length_c   1.000
_cell.angle_alpha   90.00
_cell.angle_beta   90.00
_cell.angle_gamma   90.00
#
_symmetry.space_group_name_H-M   'P 1'
#
loop_
_entity.id
_entity.type
_entity.pdbx_description
1 polymer ?
#
loop_
_entity_poly.entity_id
_entity_poly.type
_entity_poly.pdbx_seq_one_letter_code
_entity_poly.pdbx_strand_id
1 'polypeptide(L)'
;MSESVNIILEVTLIKLKEEHSILGEKGTIYCVTDSISDIDSGTSKYVINTMYYEDGQLEIDSSSFSVSEEKLEELFEIIKENLDWYENELRKQYLEQ
;
A
#
# COMPACT_ATOMS: atom_id res chain seq x y z
N MET A 1 21.05 13.85 1.90
CA MET A 1 19.70 14.41 2.02
C MET A 1 18.79 13.38 1.38
N SER A 2 18.10 12.58 2.19
CA SER A 2 17.06 11.69 1.67
C SER A 2 15.97 12.57 1.08
N GLU A 3 15.62 12.35 -0.19
CA GLU A 3 14.43 12.96 -0.76
C GLU A 3 13.23 12.44 0.04
N SER A 4 12.53 13.35 0.71
CA SER A 4 11.31 13.00 1.43
C SER A 4 10.32 12.39 0.44
N VAL A 5 9.90 11.17 0.72
CA VAL A 5 8.90 10.48 -0.08
C VAL A 5 7.60 11.29 -0.07
N ASN A 6 7.14 11.73 -1.24
CA ASN A 6 5.85 12.41 -1.36
C ASN A 6 4.72 11.37 -1.38
N ILE A 7 4.18 11.05 -0.21
CA ILE A 7 3.01 10.17 -0.06
C ILE A 7 1.73 10.98 -0.31
N ILE A 8 0.92 10.50 -1.26
CA ILE A 8 -0.42 11.01 -1.55
C ILE A 8 -1.39 9.88 -1.20
N LEU A 9 -2.28 10.13 -0.24
CA LEU A 9 -3.28 9.15 0.20
C LEU A 9 -4.19 8.75 -0.96
N GLU A 10 -4.62 7.49 -0.95
CA GLU A 10 -5.48 6.83 -1.95
C GLU A 10 -4.90 6.85 -3.38
N VAL A 11 -3.62 7.23 -3.53
CA VAL A 11 -2.93 7.32 -4.83
C VAL A 11 -1.60 6.60 -4.78
N THR A 12 -0.84 6.76 -3.70
CA THR A 12 0.48 6.14 -3.57
C THR A 12 0.34 4.63 -3.40
N LEU A 13 0.89 3.92 -4.38
CA LEU A 13 1.07 2.48 -4.33
C LEU A 13 2.48 2.14 -3.88
N ILE A 14 2.58 1.14 -3.02
CA ILE A 14 3.85 0.66 -2.48
C ILE A 14 3.92 -0.85 -2.65
N LYS A 15 5.12 -1.37 -2.88
CA LYS A 15 5.36 -2.80 -3.11
C LYS A 15 6.33 -3.35 -2.10
N LEU A 16 5.97 -4.47 -1.50
CA LEU A 16 6.80 -5.12 -0.50
C LEU A 16 8.08 -5.68 -1.13
N LYS A 17 9.25 -5.29 -0.63
CA LYS A 17 10.55 -5.64 -1.22
C LYS A 17 10.96 -7.10 -0.99
N GLU A 18 10.53 -7.67 0.13
CA GLU A 18 10.93 -8.99 0.62
C GLU A 18 9.76 -9.68 1.34
N GLU A 19 9.85 -11.00 1.52
CA GLU A 19 8.83 -11.74 2.26
C GLU A 19 8.79 -11.28 3.73
N HIS A 20 7.58 -11.12 4.28
CA HIS A 20 7.40 -10.62 5.62
C HIS A 20 6.34 -11.43 6.36
N SER A 21 6.68 -11.92 7.55
CA SER A 21 5.81 -12.79 8.36
C SER A 21 4.39 -12.26 8.61
N ILE A 22 4.20 -10.93 8.59
CA ILE A 22 2.90 -10.28 8.79
C ILE A 22 2.32 -9.73 7.48
N LEU A 23 3.17 -9.26 6.56
CA LEU A 23 2.73 -8.52 5.36
C LEU A 23 2.67 -9.45 4.13
N GLY A 24 2.96 -10.74 4.31
CA GLY A 24 2.87 -11.75 3.28
C GLY A 24 4.06 -11.75 2.33
N GLU A 25 3.77 -11.97 1.06
CA GLU A 25 4.77 -12.36 0.07
C GLU A 25 5.51 -11.15 -0.52
N LYS A 26 6.75 -11.40 -0.93
CA LYS A 26 7.52 -10.42 -1.69
C LYS A 26 6.74 -9.99 -2.94
N GLY A 27 6.65 -8.69 -3.15
CA GLY A 27 6.02 -8.10 -4.32
C GLY A 27 4.53 -7.84 -4.17
N THR A 28 3.91 -8.18 -3.05
CA THR A 28 2.54 -7.74 -2.73
C THR A 28 2.46 -6.21 -2.78
N ILE A 29 1.43 -5.71 -3.44
CA ILE A 29 1.18 -4.28 -3.63
C ILE A 29 0.12 -3.84 -2.63
N TYR A 30 0.41 -2.70 -1.99
CA TYR A 30 -0.45 -2.03 -1.03
C TYR A 30 -0.73 -0.61 -1.52
N CYS A 31 -1.88 -0.07 -1.14
CA CYS A 31 -2.19 1.36 -1.25
C CYS A 31 -2.06 2.02 0.10
N VAL A 32 -1.51 3.24 0.13
CA VAL A 32 -1.56 4.09 1.33
C VAL A 32 -2.92 4.77 1.37
N THR A 33 -3.78 4.37 2.29
CA THR A 33 -5.19 4.80 2.35
C THR A 33 -5.41 5.94 3.33
N ASP A 34 -4.64 6.00 4.42
CA ASP A 34 -4.81 7.01 5.45
C ASP A 34 -3.49 7.34 6.17
N SER A 35 -3.51 8.35 7.02
CA SER A 35 -2.47 8.66 7.98
C SER A 35 -3.09 8.85 9.36
N ILE A 36 -2.55 8.13 10.35
CA ILE A 36 -3.02 8.20 11.74
C ILE A 36 -1.93 8.80 12.61
N SER A 37 -2.32 9.65 13.56
CA SER A 37 -1.41 10.18 14.57
C SER A 37 -1.65 9.47 15.89
N ASP A 38 -0.58 8.90 16.45
CA ASP A 38 -0.60 8.29 17.77
C ASP A 38 -0.65 9.41 18.82
N ILE A 39 -1.71 9.43 19.64
CA ILE A 39 -1.95 10.52 20.60
C ILE A 39 -0.95 10.54 21.75
N ASP A 40 -0.39 9.38 22.13
CA ASP A 40 0.52 9.26 23.26
C ASP A 40 1.94 9.67 22.88
N SER A 41 2.37 9.31 21.67
CA SER A 41 3.73 9.56 21.17
C SER A 41 3.83 10.77 20.23
N GLY A 42 2.71 11.28 19.72
CA GLY A 42 2.66 12.32 18.69
C GLY A 42 3.22 11.86 17.33
N THR A 43 3.49 10.56 17.16
CA THR A 43 4.10 10.03 15.93
C THR A 43 3.03 9.71 14.91
N SER A 44 3.21 10.19 13.67
CA SER A 44 2.35 9.83 12.55
C SER A 44 2.76 8.49 11.93
N LYS A 45 1.77 7.70 11.54
CA LYS A 45 1.92 6.44 10.80
C LYS A 45 1.00 6.48 9.59
N TYR A 46 1.38 5.77 8.55
CA TYR A 46 0.55 5.55 7.37
C TYR A 46 -0.25 4.27 7.53
N VAL A 47 -1.49 4.27 7.06
CA VAL A 47 -2.33 3.08 6.95
C VAL A 47 -2.21 2.54 5.54
N ILE A 48 -1.94 1.24 5.44
CA ILE A 48 -1.79 0.55 4.16
C ILE A 48 -2.74 -0.63 4.08
N ASN A 49 -3.31 -0.84 2.90
CA ASN A 49 -4.25 -1.93 2.61
C ASN A 49 -3.89 -2.59 1.28
N THR A 50 -4.15 -3.89 1.17
CA THR A 50 -4.23 -4.56 -0.13
C THR A 50 -5.54 -4.19 -0.82
N MET A 51 -5.56 -4.33 -2.14
CA MET A 51 -6.76 -4.14 -2.95
C MET A 51 -6.97 -5.36 -3.83
N TYR A 52 -8.22 -5.61 -4.15
CA TYR A 52 -8.62 -6.72 -5.02
C TYR A 52 -9.76 -6.27 -5.92
N TYR A 53 -9.99 -7.02 -6.99
CA TYR A 53 -11.08 -6.75 -7.93
C TYR A 53 -12.17 -7.80 -7.73
N GLU A 54 -13.38 -7.35 -7.42
CA GLU A 54 -14.56 -8.21 -7.23
C GLU A 54 -15.80 -7.50 -7.80
N ASP A 55 -16.72 -8.26 -8.40
CA ASP A 55 -17.99 -7.73 -8.95
C ASP A 55 -17.85 -6.51 -9.89
N GLY A 56 -16.72 -6.39 -10.58
CA GLY A 56 -16.47 -5.30 -11.52
C GLY A 56 -15.99 -4.00 -10.88
N GLN A 57 -15.59 -4.01 -9.61
CA GLN A 57 -15.10 -2.86 -8.87
C GLN A 57 -13.79 -3.18 -8.15
N LEU A 58 -13.00 -2.13 -7.93
CA LEU A 58 -11.82 -2.19 -7.07
C LEU A 58 -12.28 -2.07 -5.62
N GLU A 59 -11.94 -3.05 -4.80
CA GLU A 59 -12.27 -3.09 -3.39
C GLU A 59 -10.99 -3.06 -2.55
N ILE A 60 -11.10 -2.46 -1.36
CA ILE A 60 -10.01 -2.42 -0.37
C ILE A 60 -10.21 -3.57 0.60
N ASP A 61 -9.16 -4.35 0.86
CA ASP A 61 -9.19 -5.39 1.88
C ASP A 61 -9.37 -4.77 3.28
N SER A 62 -10.25 -5.38 4.07
CA SER A 62 -10.48 -5.06 5.47
C SER A 62 -9.22 -5.13 6.35
N SER A 63 -8.21 -5.88 5.90
CA SER A 63 -6.92 -6.00 6.57
C SER A 63 -6.07 -4.76 6.35
N SER A 64 -6.02 -3.89 7.38
CA SER A 64 -5.19 -2.68 7.39
C SER A 64 -3.97 -2.84 8.28
N PHE A 65 -2.82 -2.31 7.84
CA PHE A 65 -1.61 -2.23 8.65
C PHE A 65 -1.19 -0.77 8.85
N SER A 66 -0.74 -0.42 10.05
CA SER A 66 -0.12 0.88 10.31
C SER A 66 1.40 0.78 10.24
N VAL A 67 2.05 1.64 9.47
CA VAL A 67 3.50 1.61 9.23
C VAL A 67 4.08 3.01 9.43
N SER A 68 5.19 3.13 10.17
CA SER A 68 5.91 4.40 10.30
C SER A 68 6.60 4.77 8.98
N GLU A 69 6.93 6.05 8.79
CA GLU A 69 7.69 6.50 7.60
C GLU A 69 9.00 5.72 7.41
N GLU A 70 9.78 5.53 8.49
CA GLU A 70 11.02 4.73 8.45
C GLU A 70 10.77 3.30 7.96
N LYS A 71 9.72 2.64 8.45
CA LYS A 71 9.40 1.27 8.04
C LYS A 71 8.83 1.21 6.63
N LEU A 72 8.17 2.28 6.16
CA LEU A 72 7.69 2.38 4.80
C LEU A 72 8.87 2.41 3.83
N GLU A 73 9.90 3.22 4.12
CA GLU A 73 11.13 3.26 3.34
C GLU A 73 11.95 1.97 3.41
N GLU A 74 12.00 1.31 4.57
CA GLU A 74 12.73 0.05 4.75
C GLU A 74 12.07 -1.09 3.96
N LEU A 75 10.78 -1.32 4.19
CA LEU A 75 10.07 -2.53 3.74
C LEU A 75 9.53 -2.42 2.31
N PHE A 76 9.26 -1.19 1.83
CA PHE A 76 8.56 -1.00 0.57
C PHE A 76 9.31 -0.15 -0.44
N GLU A 77 9.07 -0.42 -1.71
CA GLU A 77 9.40 0.46 -2.83
C GLU A 77 8.14 1.18 -3.32
N ILE A 78 8.26 2.45 -3.68
CA ILE A 78 7.15 3.21 -4.24
C ILE A 78 6.99 2.82 -5.71
N ILE A 79 5.76 2.51 -6.10
CA ILE A 79 5.40 2.28 -7.49
C ILE A 79 5.17 3.65 -8.15
N LYS A 80 5.76 3.86 -9.34
CA LYS A 80 5.67 5.15 -10.05
C LYS A 80 4.36 5.30 -10.80
N GLU A 81 3.74 4.18 -11.13
CA GLU A 81 2.45 4.04 -11.74
C GLU A 81 1.34 4.45 -10.75
N ASN A 82 0.19 4.88 -11.28
CA ASN A 82 -0.94 5.36 -10.49
C ASN A 82 -1.93 4.23 -10.16
N LEU A 83 -2.96 4.56 -9.37
CA LEU A 83 -4.02 3.62 -8.99
C LEU A 83 -4.72 3.01 -10.22
N ASP A 84 -5.01 3.80 -11.26
CA ASP A 84 -5.65 3.32 -12.49
C ASP A 84 -4.87 2.18 -13.16
N TRP A 85 -3.54 2.29 -13.20
CA TRP A 85 -2.70 1.22 -13.74
C TRP A 85 -2.89 -0.07 -12.94
N TYR A 86 -2.87 0.02 -11.61
CA TYR A 86 -2.97 -1.14 -10.75
C TYR A 86 -4.37 -1.76 -10.74
N GLU A 87 -5.43 -0.95 -10.80
CA GLU A 87 -6.80 -1.43 -11.01
C GLU A 87 -6.89 -2.26 -12.30
N ASN A 88 -6.27 -1.79 -13.39
CA ASN A 88 -6.26 -2.54 -14.65
C ASN A 88 -5.50 -3.88 -14.53
N GLU A 89 -4.41 -3.93 -13.77
CA GLU A 89 -3.69 -5.19 -13.53
C GLU A 89 -4.54 -6.17 -12.70
N LEU A 90 -5.18 -5.70 -11.63
CA LEU A 90 -6.08 -6.53 -10.81
C LEU A 90 -7.29 -7.03 -11.61
N ARG A 91 -7.88 -6.17 -12.44
CA ARG A 91 -8.98 -6.54 -13.34
C ARG A 91 -8.57 -7.64 -14.32
N LYS A 92 -7.38 -7.56 -14.91
CA LYS A 92 -6.87 -8.62 -15.81
C LYS A 92 -6.74 -9.95 -15.05
N GLN A 93 -6.13 -9.92 -13.86
CA GLN A 93 -5.97 -11.11 -13.03
C GLN A 93 -7.30 -11.74 -12.62
N TYR A 94 -8.33 -10.93 -12.38
CA TYR A 94 -9.68 -11.42 -12.09
C TYR A 94 -10.34 -12.08 -13.33
N LEU A 95 -10.17 -11.50 -14.51
CA LEU A 95 -10.75 -12.04 -15.76
C LEU A 95 -10.04 -13.31 -16.26
N GLU A 96 -8.83 -13.58 -15.79
CA GLU A 96 -8.04 -14.78 -16.14
C GLU A 96 -8.28 -15.98 -15.20
N GLN A 97 -9.05 -15.79 -14.12
CA GLN A 97 -9.48 -16.86 -13.18
C GLN A 97 -10.69 -17.64 -13.72
#